data_AF-A0A1M5AA98-F1
#
_entry.id   AF-A0A1M5AA98-F1
#
_cell.length_a   1.000
_cell.length_b   1.000
_cell.length_c   1.000
_cell.angle_alpha   90.00
_cell.angle_beta   90.00
_cell.angle_gamma   90.00
#
_symmetry.space_group_name_H-M   'P 1'
#
loop_
_entity.id
_entity.type
_entity.pdbx_description
1 polymer ?
#
loop_
_entity_poly.entity_id
_entity_poly.type
_entity_poly.pdbx_seq_one_letter_code
_entity_poly.pdbx_strand_id
1 'polypeptide(L)'
;MKKYSPERRHLGGTIMNTKNILKDQRGGILPITAGVIFIFLALVAIVVDFGRYTAAKEKLQTAGDTAALAAAKSVDRYVKLEIDPGSSRECCDCGDDGCCPCCIDCGDPFTVVGKESDLLDNDGWKRYCCSCGCRGMEILDRWVNYKNSGSDAVDAAKAVFEINKPSEMEEHSGGSSDISVDTSYLSQNRRNSPLYPSVIVRAHGKVRTVLMDILKLINPNANFEYLNASTCSQGRTYYHDVNNGKWQRPPDNYCEE
;
A
#
# COMPACT_ATOMS: atom_id res chain seq x y z
N MET A 1 63.10 71.78 39.72
CA MET A 1 62.16 71.36 38.66
C MET A 1 61.68 69.94 38.95
N LYS A 2 60.48 69.61 38.48
CA LYS A 2 59.55 68.53 38.88
C LYS A 2 60.08 67.08 38.82
N LYS A 3 59.55 66.25 39.74
CA LYS A 3 59.43 64.77 39.75
C LYS A 3 58.97 64.20 38.40
N TYR A 4 59.31 62.94 38.08
CA TYR A 4 58.33 61.88 37.71
C TYR A 4 58.98 60.49 37.69
N SER A 5 58.34 59.53 38.36
CA SER A 5 58.46 58.07 38.18
C SER A 5 57.14 57.59 37.55
N PRO A 6 57.14 56.58 36.66
CA PRO A 6 56.31 55.38 36.88
C PRO A 6 56.97 54.09 36.36
N GLU A 7 56.91 52.93 37.02
CA GLU A 7 55.78 52.01 37.32
C GLU A 7 55.79 50.79 36.37
N ARG A 8 56.22 49.64 36.91
CA ARG A 8 56.12 48.32 36.29
C ARG A 8 54.68 47.85 36.33
N ARG A 9 54.10 47.46 35.19
CA ARG A 9 52.86 46.66 35.16
C ARG A 9 53.18 45.20 34.83
N HIS A 10 52.99 44.35 35.84
CA HIS A 10 52.81 42.91 35.70
C HIS A 10 51.49 42.64 34.96
N LEU A 11 51.57 42.09 33.75
CA LEU A 11 50.46 41.37 33.12
C LEU A 11 50.44 39.95 33.72
N GLY A 12 49.76 39.82 34.86
CA GLY A 12 49.39 38.53 35.43
C GLY A 12 48.32 37.87 34.57
N GLY A 13 48.74 36.99 33.67
CA GLY A 13 47.84 36.04 33.03
C GLY A 13 47.21 35.14 34.08
N THR A 14 45.92 35.31 34.33
CA THR A 14 45.15 34.38 35.15
C THR A 14 44.85 33.16 34.28
N ILE A 15 45.81 32.23 34.23
CA ILE A 15 45.54 30.86 33.78
C ILE A 15 44.59 30.27 34.82
N MET A 16 43.30 30.15 34.49
CA MET A 16 42.34 29.43 35.32
C MET A 16 42.83 28.00 35.49
N ASN A 17 43.32 27.71 36.70
CA ASN A 17 43.88 26.44 37.09
C ASN A 17 42.73 25.45 37.31
N THR A 18 42.43 24.65 36.29
CA THR A 18 41.43 23.56 36.27
C THR A 18 41.58 22.56 37.42
N LYS A 19 42.75 22.51 38.07
CA LYS A 19 43.04 21.60 39.18
C LYS A 19 42.31 21.95 40.49
N ASN A 20 41.83 23.18 40.65
CA ASN A 20 41.17 23.61 41.90
C ASN A 20 39.65 23.37 41.93
N ILE A 21 39.01 23.11 40.78
CA ILE A 21 37.56 22.83 40.70
C ILE A 21 37.23 21.41 41.15
N LEU A 22 38.18 20.47 41.04
CA LEU A 22 37.98 19.04 41.35
C LEU A 22 38.20 18.68 42.82
N LYS A 23 38.66 19.62 43.66
CA LYS A 23 39.11 19.33 45.04
C LYS A 23 38.18 19.84 46.14
N ASP A 24 37.08 20.50 45.76
CA ASP A 24 36.09 21.02 46.71
C ASP A 24 34.84 20.14 46.65
N GLN A 25 34.25 19.75 47.80
CA GLN A 25 33.08 18.87 47.84
C GLN A 25 31.84 19.47 47.15
N ARG A 26 31.87 20.77 46.83
CA ARG A 26 30.89 21.49 46.01
C ARG A 26 31.16 21.40 44.50
N GLY A 27 32.38 21.04 44.08
CA GLY A 27 32.79 20.90 42.68
C GLY A 27 32.36 19.59 42.03
N GLY A 28 32.00 18.56 42.83
CA GLY A 28 31.46 17.28 42.33
C GLY A 28 30.03 17.36 41.80
N ILE A 29 29.26 18.38 42.18
CA ILE A 29 27.88 18.57 41.69
C ILE A 29 27.88 18.85 40.18
N LEU A 30 28.83 19.64 39.69
CA LEU A 30 28.86 20.07 38.30
C LEU A 30 29.00 18.91 37.29
N PRO A 31 29.95 17.95 37.44
CA PRO A 31 30.03 16.80 36.55
C PRO A 31 28.85 15.83 36.73
N ILE A 32 28.29 15.68 37.93
CA ILE A 32 27.10 14.84 38.16
C ILE A 32 25.88 15.44 37.44
N THR A 33 25.63 16.74 37.60
CA THR A 33 24.55 17.45 36.93
C THR A 33 24.72 17.41 35.40
N ALA A 34 25.93 17.60 34.89
CA ALA A 34 26.21 17.48 33.45
C ALA A 34 25.91 16.06 32.93
N GLY A 35 26.30 15.03 33.67
CA GLY A 35 25.97 13.64 33.33
C GLY A 35 24.47 13.36 33.30
N VAL A 36 23.72 13.87 34.28
CA VAL A 36 22.26 13.73 34.32
C VAL A 36 21.59 14.45 33.16
N ILE A 37 22.02 15.68 32.83
CA ILE A 37 21.50 16.42 31.66
C ILE A 37 21.75 15.65 30.37
N PHE A 38 22.95 15.07 30.22
CA PHE A 38 23.29 14.27 29.03
C PHE A 38 22.38 13.03 28.90
N ILE A 39 22.11 12.33 30.01
CA ILE A 39 21.17 11.19 30.02
C ILE A 39 19.77 11.66 29.64
N PHE A 40 19.29 12.77 30.18
CA PHE A 40 17.98 13.32 29.81
C PHE A 40 17.89 13.67 28.32
N LEU A 41 18.91 14.31 27.75
CA LEU A 41 18.96 14.63 26.33
C LEU A 41 18.98 13.35 25.46
N ALA A 42 19.72 12.32 25.87
CA ALA A 42 19.73 11.04 25.19
C ALA A 42 18.35 10.34 25.22
N LEU A 43 17.61 10.45 26.33
CA LEU A 43 16.24 9.92 26.41
C LEU A 43 15.28 10.69 25.50
N VAL A 44 15.34 12.03 25.51
CA VAL A 44 14.53 12.87 24.62
C VAL A 44 14.82 12.55 23.15
N ALA A 45 16.10 12.37 22.81
CA ALA A 45 16.54 11.97 21.48
C ALA A 45 15.87 10.68 20.99
N ILE A 46 15.90 9.64 21.83
CA ILE A 46 15.26 8.35 21.53
C ILE A 46 13.76 8.52 21.32
N VAL A 47 13.08 9.25 22.21
CA VAL A 47 11.62 9.45 22.11
C VAL A 47 11.24 10.20 20.83
N VAL A 48 11.99 11.23 20.44
CA VAL A 48 11.72 12.01 19.24
C VAL A 48 11.92 11.18 17.97
N ASP A 49 13.05 10.47 17.84
CA ASP A 49 13.31 9.64 16.66
C ASP A 49 12.34 8.46 16.57
N PHE A 50 11.99 7.84 17.69
CA PHE A 50 10.98 6.77 17.73
C PHE A 50 9.58 7.29 17.38
N GLY A 51 9.22 8.50 17.83
CA GLY A 51 7.97 9.15 17.46
C GLY A 51 7.87 9.42 15.95
N ARG A 52 8.95 9.96 15.35
CA ARG A 52 9.05 10.16 13.90
C ARG A 52 8.96 8.85 13.13
N TYR A 53 9.66 7.81 13.60
CA TYR A 53 9.61 6.48 13.03
C TYR A 53 8.20 5.89 13.07
N THR A 54 7.51 5.97 14.21
CA THR A 54 6.15 5.43 14.36
C THR A 54 5.18 6.15 13.44
N ALA A 55 5.25 7.48 13.37
CA ALA A 55 4.43 8.26 12.44
C ALA A 55 4.71 7.91 10.97
N ALA A 56 5.98 7.75 10.59
CA ALA A 56 6.37 7.37 9.24
C ALA A 56 5.92 5.94 8.89
N LYS A 57 5.95 5.01 9.87
CA LYS A 57 5.46 3.63 9.69
C LYS A 57 3.95 3.59 9.42
N GLU A 58 3.14 4.38 10.11
CA GLU A 58 1.69 4.49 9.85
C GLU A 58 1.39 5.08 8.46
N LYS A 59 2.16 6.09 8.05
CA LYS A 59 2.07 6.62 6.68
C LYS A 59 2.47 5.56 5.65
N LEU A 60 3.51 4.77 5.93
CA LEU A 60 3.95 3.66 5.07
C LEU A 60 2.87 2.57 4.95
N GLN A 61 2.19 2.22 6.04
CA GLN A 61 1.04 1.31 6.02
C GLN A 61 -0.07 1.86 5.12
N THR A 62 -0.43 3.14 5.28
CA THR A 62 -1.45 3.79 4.46
C THR A 62 -1.06 3.81 2.97
N ALA A 63 0.21 4.08 2.66
CA ALA A 63 0.73 4.03 1.30
C ALA A 63 0.69 2.61 0.71
N GLY A 64 1.01 1.59 1.52
CA GLY A 64 0.87 0.18 1.16
C GLY A 64 -0.58 -0.21 0.89
N ASP A 65 -1.52 0.20 1.74
CA ASP A 65 -2.95 -0.12 1.63
C ASP A 65 -3.57 0.50 0.38
N THR A 66 -3.22 1.75 0.10
CA THR A 66 -3.66 2.45 -1.12
C THR A 66 -3.05 1.82 -2.37
N ALA A 67 -1.77 1.44 -2.34
CA ALA A 67 -1.11 0.72 -3.42
C ALA A 67 -1.76 -0.65 -3.69
N ALA A 68 -2.04 -1.42 -2.63
CA ALA A 68 -2.67 -2.73 -2.74
C ALA A 68 -4.10 -2.61 -3.30
N LEU A 69 -4.87 -1.62 -2.83
CA LEU A 69 -6.20 -1.32 -3.35
C LEU A 69 -6.17 -0.92 -4.83
N ALA A 70 -5.22 -0.08 -5.23
CA ALA A 70 -5.03 0.31 -6.63
C ALA A 70 -4.71 -0.90 -7.53
N ALA A 71 -3.83 -1.78 -7.06
CA ALA A 71 -3.50 -3.02 -7.73
C ALA A 71 -4.72 -3.94 -7.88
N ALA A 72 -5.52 -4.09 -6.82
CA ALA A 72 -6.76 -4.87 -6.85
C ALA A 72 -7.80 -4.30 -7.82
N LYS A 73 -7.81 -2.99 -8.04
CA LYS A 73 -8.70 -2.29 -8.99
C LYS A 73 -8.25 -2.38 -10.44
N SER A 74 -7.00 -2.77 -10.75
CA SER A 74 -6.51 -2.84 -12.12
C SER A 74 -7.02 -4.08 -12.88
N VAL A 75 -7.90 -4.87 -12.27
CA VAL A 75 -8.36 -6.16 -12.77
C VAL A 75 -9.57 -6.02 -13.70
N ASP A 76 -9.59 -6.80 -14.78
CA ASP A 76 -10.79 -6.94 -15.60
C ASP A 76 -11.68 -8.07 -15.02
N ARG A 77 -12.98 -7.82 -14.89
CA ARG A 77 -13.96 -8.85 -14.50
C ARG A 77 -14.57 -9.48 -15.74
N TYR A 78 -14.66 -10.81 -15.74
CA TYR A 78 -15.20 -11.61 -16.83
C TYR A 78 -16.36 -12.46 -16.34
N VAL A 79 -17.29 -12.71 -17.28
CA VAL A 79 -18.46 -13.52 -17.06
C VAL A 79 -18.67 -14.46 -18.24
N LYS A 80 -19.14 -15.68 -17.94
CA LYS A 80 -19.70 -16.62 -18.91
C LYS A 80 -21.20 -16.68 -18.67
N LEU A 81 -21.98 -16.36 -19.70
CA LEU A 81 -23.44 -16.40 -19.68
C LEU A 81 -23.94 -17.53 -20.57
N GLU A 82 -25.05 -18.13 -20.18
CA GLU A 82 -25.94 -18.85 -21.09
C GLU A 82 -27.13 -17.94 -21.39
N ILE A 83 -27.44 -17.74 -22.66
CA ILE A 83 -28.49 -16.83 -23.11
C ILE A 83 -29.49 -17.62 -23.94
N ASP A 84 -30.76 -17.53 -23.57
CA ASP A 84 -31.86 -18.00 -24.40
C ASP A 84 -32.30 -16.84 -25.31
N PRO A 85 -32.04 -16.92 -26.63
CA PRO A 85 -32.34 -15.83 -27.56
C PRO A 85 -33.83 -15.53 -27.68
N GLY A 86 -34.68 -16.42 -27.19
CA GLY A 86 -36.13 -16.30 -27.18
C GLY A 86 -36.72 -16.48 -28.56
N SER A 87 -37.44 -15.46 -29.06
CA SER A 87 -38.21 -15.62 -30.30
C SER A 87 -38.10 -14.41 -31.22
N SER A 88 -38.14 -14.66 -32.53
CA SER A 88 -38.13 -13.63 -33.57
C SER A 88 -39.51 -13.47 -34.18
N ARG A 89 -39.77 -12.25 -34.67
CA ARG A 89 -41.02 -11.89 -35.29
C ARG A 89 -41.00 -12.40 -36.72
N GLU A 90 -41.76 -13.46 -36.96
CA GLU A 90 -41.95 -14.01 -38.29
C GLU A 90 -43.41 -13.89 -38.72
N CYS A 91 -43.63 -14.14 -40.01
CA CYS A 91 -44.95 -14.21 -40.61
C CYS A 91 -45.53 -15.60 -40.36
N CYS A 92 -46.47 -15.73 -39.42
CA CYS A 92 -47.20 -16.99 -39.25
C CYS A 92 -48.44 -17.03 -40.13
N ASP A 93 -48.80 -18.25 -40.50
CA ASP A 93 -50.02 -18.55 -41.23
C ASP A 93 -51.23 -18.32 -40.32
N CYS A 94 -52.11 -17.40 -40.73
CA CYS A 94 -53.25 -16.95 -39.95
C CYS A 94 -54.59 -17.26 -40.64
N GLY A 95 -54.58 -18.13 -41.65
CA GLY A 95 -55.71 -18.41 -42.53
C GLY A 95 -55.64 -17.61 -43.84
N ASP A 96 -56.74 -17.66 -44.60
CA ASP A 96 -56.87 -17.33 -46.04
C ASP A 96 -56.29 -15.96 -46.47
N ASP A 97 -54.97 -15.87 -46.63
CA ASP A 97 -54.19 -14.75 -47.20
C ASP A 97 -53.67 -13.68 -46.22
N GLY A 98 -53.69 -13.96 -44.90
CA GLY A 98 -53.24 -13.01 -43.88
C GLY A 98 -51.90 -13.38 -43.23
N CYS A 99 -50.86 -12.58 -43.47
CA CYS A 99 -49.62 -12.63 -42.68
C CYS A 99 -49.86 -12.04 -41.28
N CYS A 100 -49.89 -12.88 -40.25
CA CYS A 100 -49.93 -12.40 -38.87
C CYS A 100 -48.53 -12.36 -38.25
N PRO A 101 -48.17 -11.29 -37.54
CA PRO A 101 -46.94 -11.25 -36.77
C PRO A 101 -47.05 -12.22 -35.58
N CYS A 102 -46.22 -13.26 -35.58
CA CYS A 102 -46.07 -14.19 -34.48
C CYS A 102 -44.61 -14.24 -34.03
N CYS A 103 -44.38 -14.81 -32.86
CA CYS A 103 -43.03 -14.99 -32.32
C CYS A 103 -42.65 -16.47 -32.40
N ILE A 104 -41.71 -16.80 -33.28
CA ILE A 104 -41.18 -18.16 -33.46
C ILE A 104 -39.83 -18.26 -32.76
N ASP A 105 -39.56 -19.42 -32.19
CA ASP A 105 -38.34 -19.72 -31.45
C ASP A 105 -37.08 -19.44 -32.29
N CYS A 106 -36.10 -18.78 -31.70
CA CYS A 106 -34.85 -18.39 -32.37
C CYS A 106 -33.75 -19.44 -32.31
N GLY A 107 -34.03 -20.60 -31.73
CA GLY A 107 -33.08 -21.67 -31.50
C GLY A 107 -32.68 -21.79 -30.04
N ASP A 108 -31.82 -22.78 -29.79
CA ASP A 108 -31.46 -23.20 -28.45
C ASP A 108 -30.59 -22.17 -27.70
N PRO A 109 -30.59 -22.20 -26.36
CA PRO A 109 -29.68 -21.41 -25.55
C PRO A 109 -28.22 -21.64 -25.93
N PHE A 110 -27.41 -20.57 -25.89
CA PHE A 110 -26.00 -20.63 -26.21
C PHE A 110 -25.14 -19.84 -25.23
N THR A 111 -23.85 -20.15 -25.21
CA THR A 111 -22.92 -19.53 -24.25
C THR A 111 -22.13 -18.36 -24.86
N VAL A 112 -21.97 -17.30 -24.07
CA VAL A 112 -21.20 -16.11 -24.42
C VAL A 112 -20.22 -15.80 -23.29
N VAL A 113 -18.97 -15.53 -23.66
CA VAL A 113 -17.92 -15.09 -22.73
C VAL A 113 -17.50 -13.66 -23.06
N GLY A 114 -17.39 -12.82 -22.06
CA GLY A 114 -16.97 -11.45 -22.23
C GLY A 114 -16.70 -10.76 -20.90
N LYS A 115 -16.38 -9.46 -20.98
CA LYS A 115 -16.25 -8.64 -19.77
C LYS A 115 -17.60 -8.51 -19.09
N GLU A 116 -17.58 -8.55 -17.77
CA GLU A 116 -18.76 -8.33 -16.94
C GLU A 116 -19.38 -6.97 -17.21
N SER A 117 -18.55 -5.94 -17.41
CA SER A 117 -19.00 -4.60 -17.79
C SER A 117 -19.80 -4.58 -19.09
N ASP A 118 -19.37 -5.37 -20.06
CA ASP A 118 -19.94 -5.32 -21.41
C ASP A 118 -21.19 -6.17 -21.49
N LEU A 119 -21.19 -7.33 -20.84
CA LEU A 119 -22.31 -8.26 -20.89
C LEU A 119 -23.38 -7.97 -19.85
N LEU A 120 -23.02 -7.66 -18.59
CA LEU A 120 -23.99 -7.47 -17.51
C LEU A 120 -24.24 -6.00 -17.19
N ASP A 121 -23.19 -5.22 -16.85
CA ASP A 121 -23.38 -3.85 -16.34
C ASP A 121 -24.03 -2.92 -17.37
N ASN A 122 -23.70 -3.12 -18.66
CA ASN A 122 -24.26 -2.35 -19.77
C ASN A 122 -25.40 -3.08 -20.52
N ASP A 123 -25.99 -4.13 -19.94
CA ASP A 123 -27.04 -4.92 -20.58
C ASP A 123 -26.68 -5.47 -21.97
N GLY A 124 -25.38 -5.60 -22.28
CA GLY A 124 -24.94 -6.00 -23.62
C GLY A 124 -25.33 -7.43 -24.00
N TRP A 125 -25.68 -8.27 -23.02
CA TRP A 125 -26.30 -9.57 -23.27
C TRP A 125 -27.60 -9.47 -24.09
N LYS A 126 -28.34 -8.35 -24.00
CA LYS A 126 -29.60 -8.16 -24.74
C LYS A 126 -29.43 -8.11 -26.26
N ARG A 127 -28.22 -7.83 -26.76
CA ARG A 127 -27.92 -7.84 -28.20
C ARG A 127 -28.04 -9.24 -28.82
N TYR A 128 -28.03 -10.26 -27.98
CA TYR A 128 -28.20 -11.66 -28.36
C TYR A 128 -29.68 -12.08 -28.36
N CYS A 129 -30.60 -11.21 -27.94
CA CYS A 129 -32.03 -11.46 -28.00
C CYS A 129 -32.57 -11.27 -29.41
N CYS A 130 -33.55 -12.10 -29.74
CA CYS A 130 -34.38 -11.88 -30.91
C CYS A 130 -35.43 -10.78 -30.70
N SER A 131 -36.11 -10.41 -31.79
CA SER A 131 -36.99 -9.24 -31.85
C SER A 131 -38.22 -9.30 -30.94
N CYS A 132 -38.70 -10.49 -30.55
CA CYS A 132 -39.78 -10.62 -29.55
C CYS A 132 -39.25 -10.69 -28.10
N GLY A 133 -37.93 -10.60 -27.90
CA GLY A 133 -37.26 -10.64 -26.60
C GLY A 133 -36.64 -12.01 -26.28
N CYS A 134 -35.72 -11.99 -25.31
CA CYS A 134 -35.13 -13.19 -24.72
C CYS A 134 -36.08 -13.84 -23.70
N ARG A 135 -35.95 -15.15 -23.49
CA ARG A 135 -36.58 -15.83 -22.34
C ARG A 135 -35.76 -15.71 -21.05
N GLY A 136 -34.48 -15.39 -21.14
CA GLY A 136 -33.64 -15.09 -19.97
C GLY A 136 -32.15 -15.21 -20.24
N MET A 137 -31.38 -15.03 -19.17
CA MET A 137 -29.95 -15.36 -19.12
C MET A 137 -29.66 -16.09 -17.82
N GLU A 138 -28.63 -16.93 -17.82
CA GLU A 138 -28.06 -17.58 -16.65
C GLU A 138 -26.55 -17.29 -16.60
N ILE A 139 -26.03 -16.99 -15.40
CA ILE A 139 -24.60 -16.80 -15.21
C ILE A 139 -23.98 -18.17 -14.94
N LEU A 140 -23.13 -18.66 -15.84
CA LEU A 140 -22.45 -19.94 -15.67
C LEU A 140 -21.14 -19.83 -14.89
N ASP A 141 -20.38 -18.74 -15.08
CA ASP A 141 -19.09 -18.55 -14.41
C ASP A 141 -18.75 -17.06 -14.29
N ARG A 142 -18.01 -16.68 -13.24
CA ARG A 142 -17.46 -15.33 -13.03
C ARG A 142 -16.04 -15.42 -12.51
N TRP A 143 -15.17 -14.57 -13.02
CA TRP A 143 -13.78 -14.52 -12.56
C TRP A 143 -13.15 -13.17 -12.85
N VAL A 144 -11.96 -12.97 -12.30
CA VAL A 144 -11.17 -11.77 -12.54
C VAL A 144 -9.87 -12.13 -13.25
N ASN A 145 -9.41 -11.26 -14.14
CA ASN A 145 -8.19 -11.49 -14.89
C ASN A 145 -7.25 -10.29 -14.74
N TYR A 146 -6.07 -10.57 -14.20
CA TYR A 146 -4.98 -9.61 -14.13
C TYR A 146 -4.19 -9.69 -15.43
N LYS A 147 -4.23 -8.62 -16.22
CA LYS A 147 -3.52 -8.52 -17.50
C LYS A 147 -2.02 -8.68 -17.30
N ASN A 148 -1.35 -9.14 -18.36
CA ASN A 148 0.11 -9.24 -18.41
C ASN A 148 0.70 -10.00 -17.20
N SER A 149 0.02 -11.07 -16.76
CA SER A 149 0.40 -11.87 -15.59
C SER A 149 0.53 -11.05 -14.29
N GLY A 150 -0.24 -9.96 -14.15
CA GLY A 150 -0.20 -9.08 -12.99
C GLY A 150 0.67 -7.84 -13.14
N SER A 151 1.36 -7.62 -14.28
CA SER A 151 2.20 -6.42 -14.47
C SER A 151 1.41 -5.12 -14.27
N ASP A 152 0.20 -5.02 -14.82
CA ASP A 152 -0.65 -3.82 -14.68
C ASP A 152 -0.99 -3.53 -13.21
N ALA A 153 -1.11 -4.58 -12.38
CA ALA A 153 -1.35 -4.44 -10.95
C ALA A 153 -0.10 -3.93 -10.23
N VAL A 154 1.09 -4.38 -10.63
CA VAL A 154 2.38 -3.87 -10.11
C VAL A 154 2.56 -2.40 -10.47
N ASP A 155 2.29 -2.04 -11.72
CA ASP A 155 2.45 -0.66 -12.20
C ASP A 155 1.47 0.28 -11.51
N ALA A 156 0.20 -0.15 -11.34
CA ALA A 156 -0.79 0.59 -10.57
C ALA A 156 -0.39 0.77 -9.10
N ALA A 157 0.11 -0.30 -8.46
CA ALA A 157 0.59 -0.25 -7.08
C ALA A 157 1.74 0.75 -6.92
N LYS A 158 2.74 0.67 -7.79
CA LYS A 158 3.93 1.54 -7.75
C LYS A 158 3.58 2.99 -7.99
N ALA A 159 2.74 3.27 -9.00
CA ALA A 159 2.32 4.63 -9.29
C ALA A 159 1.60 5.29 -8.11
N VAL A 160 0.71 4.55 -7.43
CA VAL A 160 0.00 5.06 -6.25
C VAL A 160 0.92 5.16 -5.04
N PHE A 161 1.83 4.20 -4.84
CA PHE A 161 2.80 4.25 -3.75
C PHE A 161 3.73 5.45 -3.84
N GLU A 162 4.28 5.74 -5.03
CA GLU A 162 5.21 6.87 -5.22
C GLU A 162 4.58 8.23 -4.87
N ILE A 163 3.27 8.39 -5.07
CA ILE A 163 2.54 9.62 -4.74
C ILE A 163 2.23 9.70 -3.22
N ASN A 164 2.15 8.56 -2.54
CA ASN A 164 1.77 8.46 -1.13
C ASN A 164 2.94 8.12 -0.19
N LYS A 165 4.17 8.01 -0.71
CA LYS A 165 5.32 7.62 0.10
C LYS A 165 5.58 8.63 1.24
N PRO A 166 5.98 8.19 2.43
CA PRO A 166 6.23 9.10 3.55
C PRO A 166 7.46 9.98 3.27
N SER A 167 7.30 11.30 3.41
CA SER A 167 8.39 12.28 3.24
C SER A 167 9.65 11.97 4.10
N GLU A 168 9.46 11.36 5.26
CA GLU A 168 10.51 10.97 6.20
C GLU A 168 11.34 9.77 5.71
N MET A 169 10.82 9.02 4.73
CA MET A 169 11.44 7.86 4.11
C MET A 169 11.88 8.16 2.66
N GLU A 170 11.93 9.43 2.26
CA GLU A 170 12.49 9.84 0.98
C GLU A 170 14.00 10.07 1.04
N GLU A 171 14.66 9.90 -0.11
CA GLU A 171 16.11 10.09 -0.25
C GLU A 171 16.56 11.49 0.17
N HIS A 172 15.76 12.53 -0.11
CA HIS A 172 16.06 13.91 0.29
C HIS A 172 16.07 14.10 1.82
N SER A 173 15.38 13.24 2.57
CA SER A 173 15.36 13.21 4.04
C SER A 173 16.43 12.27 4.61
N GLY A 174 17.24 11.65 3.74
CA GLY A 174 18.19 10.59 4.08
C GLY A 174 17.52 9.23 4.29
N GLY A 175 16.25 9.06 3.93
CA GLY A 175 15.54 7.78 4.01
C GLY A 175 15.50 7.03 2.68
N SER A 176 14.77 5.92 2.64
CA SER A 176 14.39 5.25 1.40
C SER A 176 13.12 4.45 1.60
N SER A 177 12.23 4.37 0.61
CA SER A 177 11.07 3.48 0.64
C SER A 177 10.79 2.86 -0.71
N ASP A 178 10.31 1.62 -0.69
CA ASP A 178 9.95 0.85 -1.89
C ASP A 178 8.81 -0.12 -1.58
N ILE A 179 8.24 -0.72 -2.63
CA ILE A 179 7.25 -1.79 -2.50
C ILE A 179 7.67 -3.03 -3.29
N SER A 180 7.28 -4.20 -2.76
CA SER A 180 7.19 -5.45 -3.50
C SER A 180 5.74 -5.89 -3.63
N VAL A 181 5.37 -6.38 -4.81
CA VAL A 181 4.02 -6.86 -5.12
C VAL A 181 4.13 -8.33 -5.50
N ASP A 182 3.41 -9.20 -4.79
CA ASP A 182 3.40 -10.63 -5.13
C ASP A 182 2.37 -10.89 -6.24
N THR A 183 2.87 -11.20 -7.44
CA THR A 183 2.07 -11.55 -8.62
C THR A 183 2.17 -13.02 -9.00
N SER A 184 2.90 -13.83 -8.25
CA SER A 184 3.20 -15.22 -8.58
C SER A 184 1.94 -16.06 -8.80
N TYR A 185 0.89 -15.76 -8.02
CA TYR A 185 -0.41 -16.40 -8.07
C TYR A 185 -1.46 -15.66 -8.93
N LEU A 186 -1.13 -14.47 -9.43
CA LEU A 186 -1.96 -13.71 -10.38
C LEU A 186 -1.77 -14.20 -11.82
N SER A 187 -0.62 -14.81 -12.10
CA SER A 187 -0.35 -15.44 -13.40
C SER A 187 -1.23 -16.69 -13.60
N GLN A 188 -1.76 -16.87 -14.81
CA GLN A 188 -2.43 -18.08 -15.29
C GLN A 188 -3.73 -18.49 -14.59
N ASN A 189 -4.63 -17.54 -14.24
CA ASN A 189 -5.97 -17.87 -13.70
C ASN A 189 -5.91 -18.94 -12.60
N ARG A 190 -4.92 -18.86 -11.70
CA ARG A 190 -4.80 -19.79 -10.56
C ARG A 190 -5.88 -19.48 -9.52
N ARG A 191 -7.14 -19.67 -9.90
CA ARG A 191 -8.33 -19.49 -9.07
C ARG A 191 -8.31 -20.40 -7.84
N ASN A 192 -7.53 -21.47 -7.89
CA ASN A 192 -7.31 -22.41 -6.80
C ASN A 192 -6.30 -21.91 -5.76
N SER A 193 -5.60 -20.80 -6.03
CA SER A 193 -4.70 -20.20 -5.04
C SER A 193 -5.53 -19.61 -3.91
N PRO A 194 -5.17 -19.85 -2.64
CA PRO A 194 -5.85 -19.21 -1.52
C PRO A 194 -5.66 -17.69 -1.52
N LEU A 195 -4.67 -17.14 -2.24
CA LEU A 195 -4.40 -15.70 -2.32
C LEU A 195 -5.18 -14.99 -3.42
N TYR A 196 -5.69 -15.76 -4.39
CA TYR A 196 -6.54 -15.22 -5.45
C TYR A 196 -7.94 -14.92 -4.87
N PRO A 197 -8.59 -13.79 -5.23
CA PRO A 197 -8.20 -12.80 -6.24
C PRO A 197 -7.48 -11.56 -5.69
N SER A 198 -7.02 -11.54 -4.43
CA SER A 198 -6.42 -10.35 -3.82
C SER A 198 -5.03 -10.01 -4.34
N VAL A 199 -4.61 -8.75 -4.19
CA VAL A 199 -3.22 -8.34 -4.46
C VAL A 199 -2.55 -8.01 -3.15
N ILE A 200 -1.36 -8.57 -2.93
CA ILE A 200 -0.56 -8.34 -1.73
C ILE A 200 0.59 -7.41 -2.08
N VAL A 201 0.75 -6.38 -1.27
CA VAL A 201 1.83 -5.39 -1.36
C VAL A 201 2.58 -5.36 -0.03
N ARG A 202 3.90 -5.47 -0.07
CA ARG A 202 4.77 -5.21 1.07
C ARG A 202 5.49 -3.91 0.84
N ALA A 203 5.37 -2.98 1.76
CA ALA A 203 6.12 -1.72 1.70
C ALA A 203 7.28 -1.78 2.69
N HIS A 204 8.43 -1.31 2.23
CA HIS A 204 9.66 -1.23 3.00
C HIS A 204 10.08 0.24 3.09
N GLY A 205 10.60 0.64 4.24
CA GLY A 205 10.96 2.01 4.51
C GLY A 205 12.15 2.12 5.46
N LYS A 206 12.94 3.17 5.30
CA LYS A 206 14.07 3.52 6.17
C LYS A 206 13.94 4.99 6.56
N VAL A 207 13.95 5.25 7.87
CA VAL A 207 13.96 6.60 8.43
C VAL A 207 15.31 6.87 9.03
N ARG A 208 15.95 7.97 8.64
CA ARG A 208 17.20 8.42 9.25
C ARG A 208 16.95 8.98 10.65
N THR A 209 17.70 8.51 11.62
CA THR A 209 17.69 9.08 12.98
C THR A 209 18.50 10.37 13.02
N VAL A 210 18.04 11.33 13.81
CA VAL A 210 18.69 12.66 13.90
C VAL A 210 19.45 12.79 15.22
N LEU A 211 18.92 12.20 16.29
CA LEU A 211 19.42 12.39 17.64
C LEU A 211 19.96 11.09 18.24
N MET A 212 19.46 9.92 17.82
CA MET A 212 20.02 8.63 18.26
C MET A 212 21.47 8.41 17.81
N ASP A 213 21.94 9.12 16.79
CA ASP A 213 23.35 9.06 16.35
C ASP A 213 24.33 9.53 17.45
N ILE A 214 23.88 10.34 18.42
CA ILE A 214 24.66 10.72 19.60
C ILE A 214 25.03 9.49 20.45
N LEU A 215 24.23 8.41 20.40
CA LEU A 215 24.50 7.17 21.14
C LEU A 215 25.71 6.40 20.60
N LYS A 216 26.21 6.72 19.40
CA LYS A 216 27.50 6.20 18.90
C LYS A 216 28.67 6.57 19.82
N LEU A 217 28.56 7.65 20.61
CA LEU A 217 29.54 8.01 21.64
C LEU A 217 29.59 7.01 22.79
N ILE A 218 28.48 6.31 23.05
CA ILE A 218 28.35 5.33 24.14
C ILE A 218 28.63 3.91 23.62
N ASN A 219 28.15 3.59 22.42
CA ASN A 219 28.42 2.32 21.75
C ASN A 219 28.76 2.56 20.26
N PRO A 220 30.05 2.67 19.91
CA PRO A 220 30.48 2.97 18.54
C PRO A 220 30.22 1.82 17.55
N ASN A 221 29.95 0.61 18.05
CA ASN A 221 29.68 -0.56 17.20
C ASN A 221 28.19 -0.74 16.87
N ALA A 222 27.30 0.06 17.47
CA ALA A 222 25.87 0.00 17.19
C ALA A 222 25.49 0.96 16.06
N ASN A 223 24.75 0.45 15.07
CA ASN A 223 24.22 1.28 13.99
C ASN A 223 22.84 1.82 14.38
N PHE A 224 22.82 3.06 14.84
CA PHE A 224 21.58 3.80 15.13
C PHE A 224 21.16 4.74 14.03
N GLU A 225 21.84 4.75 12.88
CA GLU A 225 21.67 5.76 11.83
C GLU A 225 20.29 5.67 11.14
N TYR A 226 19.71 4.46 11.09
CA TYR A 226 18.43 4.21 10.44
C TYR A 226 17.52 3.31 11.28
N LEU A 227 16.22 3.59 11.20
CA LEU A 227 15.16 2.70 11.64
C LEU A 227 14.42 2.15 10.42
N ASN A 228 14.39 0.82 10.30
CA ASN A 228 13.72 0.13 9.18
C ASN A 228 12.27 -0.17 9.57
N ALA A 229 11.34 0.13 8.66
CA ALA A 229 9.94 -0.25 8.74
C ALA A 229 9.59 -1.22 7.62
N SER A 230 8.72 -2.17 7.92
CA SER A 230 8.08 -3.03 6.93
C SER A 230 6.61 -3.13 7.27
N THR A 231 5.76 -3.06 6.25
CA THR A 231 4.32 -3.19 6.35
C THR A 231 3.80 -4.14 5.28
N CYS A 232 2.70 -4.83 5.57
CA CYS A 232 2.01 -5.69 4.63
C CYS A 232 0.59 -5.17 4.45
N SER A 233 0.16 -5.10 3.19
CA SER A 233 -1.12 -4.58 2.78
C SER A 233 -1.77 -5.52 1.78
N GLN A 234 -3.08 -5.70 1.91
CA GLN A 234 -3.86 -6.59 1.05
C GLN A 234 -5.02 -5.85 0.40
N GLY A 235 -4.95 -5.72 -0.92
CA GLY A 235 -6.00 -5.19 -1.77
C GLY A 235 -7.03 -6.27 -2.05
N ARG A 236 -8.23 -6.10 -1.51
CA ARG A 236 -9.28 -7.11 -1.63
C ARG A 236 -10.07 -6.93 -2.92
N THR A 237 -10.00 -7.94 -3.79
CA THR A 237 -10.91 -8.12 -4.93
C THR A 237 -11.99 -9.13 -4.53
N TYR A 238 -13.23 -8.91 -4.94
CA TYR A 238 -14.35 -9.80 -4.64
C TYR A 238 -15.12 -10.13 -5.91
N TYR A 239 -15.59 -11.37 -6.02
CA TYR A 239 -16.59 -11.78 -6.99
C TYR A 239 -17.45 -12.89 -6.40
N HIS A 240 -18.68 -13.00 -6.91
CA HIS A 240 -19.59 -14.08 -6.54
C HIS A 240 -19.29 -15.29 -7.43
N ASP A 241 -18.84 -16.40 -6.84
CA ASP A 241 -18.62 -17.64 -7.56
C ASP A 241 -19.94 -18.39 -7.67
N VAL A 242 -20.36 -18.58 -8.92
CA VAL A 242 -21.67 -19.16 -9.22
C VAL A 242 -21.68 -20.67 -9.00
N ASN A 243 -20.53 -21.33 -9.09
CA ASN A 243 -20.44 -22.79 -8.96
C ASN A 243 -20.64 -23.26 -7.52
N ASN A 244 -20.25 -22.45 -6.54
CA ASN A 244 -20.34 -22.80 -5.12
C ASN A 244 -21.31 -21.89 -4.33
N GLY A 245 -21.91 -20.88 -4.97
CA GLY A 245 -22.82 -19.91 -4.36
C GLY A 245 -22.17 -19.05 -3.27
N LYS A 246 -20.84 -18.99 -3.22
CA LYS A 246 -20.08 -18.26 -2.20
C LYS A 246 -19.36 -17.07 -2.83
N TRP A 247 -19.25 -16.01 -2.05
CA TRP A 247 -18.34 -14.92 -2.37
C TRP A 247 -16.90 -15.43 -2.25
N GLN A 248 -16.17 -15.36 -3.35
CA GLN A 248 -14.73 -15.57 -3.32
C GLN A 248 -14.10 -14.32 -2.72
N ARG A 249 -13.63 -14.49 -1.50
CA ARG A 249 -12.98 -13.45 -0.71
C ARG A 249 -11.54 -13.86 -0.39
N PRO A 250 -10.63 -12.89 -0.31
CA PRO A 250 -9.29 -13.15 0.19
C PRO A 250 -9.27 -13.82 1.57
N PRO A 251 -8.18 -14.53 1.90
CA PRO A 251 -7.97 -15.07 3.23
C PRO A 251 -7.79 -13.90 4.19
N ASP A 252 -8.43 -13.99 5.36
CA ASP A 252 -8.49 -12.89 6.32
C ASP A 252 -7.11 -12.51 6.90
N ASN A 253 -6.10 -13.41 6.80
CA ASN A 253 -4.88 -13.36 7.63
C ASN A 253 -3.53 -13.40 6.85
N TYR A 254 -3.43 -12.95 5.59
CA TYR A 254 -2.12 -13.03 4.91
C TYR A 254 -1.10 -11.99 5.41
N CYS A 255 -1.57 -10.79 5.78
CA CYS A 255 -0.72 -9.70 6.27
C CYS A 255 -0.68 -9.59 7.80
N GLU A 256 -1.36 -10.48 8.52
CA GLU A 256 -1.29 -10.59 9.98
C GLU A 256 -0.18 -11.59 10.34
N GLU A 257 1.07 -11.13 10.41
CA GLU A 257 2.17 -11.78 11.16
C GLU A 257 2.58 -10.91 12.35
#